data_AF-A0A935V8R8-F1
#
_entry.id   AF-A0A935V8R8-F1
#
_cell.length_a   1.000
_cell.length_b   1.000
_cell.length_c   1.000
_cell.angle_alpha   90.00
_cell.angle_beta   90.00
_cell.angle_gamma   90.00
#
_symmetry.space_group_name_H-M   'P 1'
#
loop_
_entity.id
_entity.type
_entity.pdbx_description
1 polymer ?
#
loop_
_entity_poly.entity_id
_entity_poly.type
_entity_poly.pdbx_seq_one_letter_code
_entity_poly.pdbx_strand_id
1 'polypeptide(L)'
;MLHSAARLLLALFVIAAFTTTSAAAANKDLNLRFETGAPGGPPRGWFAGGEGYEAALVSDNPHGGEQCLRLTAVSSLAPSASPPMAFLSPTLPATR
;
A
#
# COMPACT_ATOMS: atom_id res chain seq x y z
N MET A 1 54.98 8.01 21.98
CA MET A 1 54.56 6.84 21.16
C MET A 1 53.20 6.27 21.57
N LEU A 2 52.82 6.25 22.86
CA LEU A 2 51.54 5.70 23.35
C LEU A 2 50.28 6.39 22.78
N HIS A 3 50.33 7.71 22.55
CA HIS A 3 49.21 8.49 22.00
C HIS A 3 48.87 8.17 20.52
N SER A 4 49.85 7.68 19.73
CA SER A 4 49.63 7.35 18.33
C SER A 4 48.89 6.02 18.15
N ALA A 5 49.16 5.04 19.01
CA ALA A 5 48.50 3.74 19.00
C ALA A 5 47.01 3.84 19.39
N ALA A 6 46.68 4.67 20.38
CA ALA A 6 45.31 4.88 20.83
C ALA A 6 44.42 5.51 19.75
N ARG A 7 44.96 6.46 18.97
CA ARG A 7 44.24 7.10 17.85
C ARG A 7 43.99 6.14 16.69
N LEU A 8 44.94 5.25 16.42
CA LEU A 8 44.80 4.22 15.38
C LEU A 8 43.69 3.21 15.73
N LEU A 9 43.65 2.76 16.99
CA LEU A 9 42.62 1.82 17.46
C LEU A 9 41.22 2.46 17.46
N LEU A 10 41.10 3.72 17.85
CA LEU A 10 39.83 4.45 17.80
C LEU A 10 39.33 4.60 16.36
N ALA A 11 40.23 4.93 15.41
CA ALA A 11 39.87 5.03 14.00
C ALA A 11 39.38 3.69 13.42
N LEU A 12 40.03 2.58 13.77
CA LEU A 12 39.62 1.24 13.35
C LEU A 12 38.25 0.83 13.93
N PHE A 13 37.97 1.19 15.19
CA PHE A 13 36.68 0.92 15.82
C PHE A 13 35.54 1.70 15.16
N VAL A 14 35.77 2.96 14.82
CA VAL A 14 34.79 3.78 14.10
C VAL A 14 34.50 3.19 12.72
N ILE A 15 35.51 2.80 11.94
CA ILE A 15 35.32 2.21 10.61
C ILE A 15 34.53 0.89 10.68
N ALA A 16 34.82 0.04 11.67
CA ALA A 16 34.10 -1.22 11.85
C ALA A 16 32.60 -1.01 12.15
N ALA A 17 32.26 0.02 12.93
CA ALA A 17 30.88 0.32 13.32
C ALA A 17 29.99 0.79 12.15
N PHE A 18 30.57 1.28 11.05
CA PHE A 18 29.80 1.78 9.90
C PHE A 18 29.46 0.72 8.84
N THR A 19 29.83 -0.55 9.01
CA THR A 19 29.70 -1.57 7.95
C THR A 19 28.46 -2.45 8.00
N THR A 20 27.53 -2.24 8.94
CA THR A 20 26.34 -3.08 9.11
C THR A 20 25.09 -2.54 8.40
N THR A 21 25.18 -2.16 7.13
CA THR A 21 23.98 -2.06 6.28
C THR A 21 23.86 -3.34 5.47
N SER A 22 23.27 -4.37 6.09
CA SER A 22 22.78 -5.53 5.35
C SER A 22 21.57 -5.07 4.54
N ALA A 23 21.80 -4.68 3.29
CA ALA A 23 20.73 -4.56 2.31
C ALA A 23 20.05 -5.94 2.20
N ALA A 24 18.90 -6.10 2.85
CA ALA A 24 18.08 -7.29 2.68
C ALA A 24 17.89 -7.50 1.16
N ALA A 25 18.22 -8.69 0.67
CA ALA A 25 18.14 -8.99 -0.75
C ALA A 25 16.70 -8.75 -1.24
N ALA A 26 16.49 -7.62 -1.91
CA ALA A 26 15.19 -7.27 -2.44
C ALA A 26 14.85 -8.27 -3.54
N ASN A 27 13.81 -9.08 -3.32
CA ASN A 27 13.27 -9.91 -4.38
C ASN A 27 12.66 -8.98 -5.44
N LYS A 28 13.37 -8.85 -6.57
CA LYS A 28 13.01 -7.93 -7.66
C LYS A 28 11.68 -8.28 -8.31
N ASP A 29 11.27 -9.54 -8.23
CA ASP A 29 10.02 -10.02 -8.84
C ASP A 29 8.80 -9.63 -8.00
N LEU A 30 8.96 -9.47 -6.68
CA LEU A 30 7.88 -9.13 -5.76
C LEU A 30 7.52 -7.64 -5.73
N ASN A 31 8.36 -6.74 -6.25
CA ASN A 31 8.10 -5.29 -6.29
C ASN A 31 7.69 -4.69 -4.92
N LEU A 32 8.31 -5.14 -3.81
CA LEU A 32 7.93 -4.72 -2.44
C LEU A 32 8.20 -3.24 -2.13
N ARG A 33 9.00 -2.57 -2.98
CA ARG A 33 9.28 -1.15 -2.87
C ARG A 33 8.34 -0.29 -3.71
N PHE A 34 7.45 -0.91 -4.49
CA PHE A 34 6.44 -0.21 -5.29
C PHE A 34 7.00 0.72 -6.38
N GLU A 35 8.24 0.50 -6.82
CA GLU A 35 8.94 1.33 -7.83
C GLU A 35 8.59 0.93 -9.27
N THR A 36 7.71 -0.04 -9.46
CA THR A 36 7.26 -0.45 -10.80
C THR A 36 5.74 -0.52 -10.90
N GLY A 37 5.21 0.14 -11.92
CA GLY A 37 3.78 0.28 -12.21
C GLY A 37 3.47 1.67 -12.75
N ALA A 38 2.22 1.89 -13.14
CA ALA A 38 1.77 3.21 -13.59
C ALA A 38 1.31 4.04 -12.37
N PRO A 39 1.65 5.34 -12.28
CA PRO A 39 1.10 6.22 -11.25
C PRO A 39 -0.44 6.20 -11.25
N GLY A 40 -1.04 6.12 -10.06
CA GLY A 40 -2.49 5.99 -9.87
C GLY A 40 -3.04 4.59 -10.11
N GLY A 41 -2.26 3.66 -10.69
CA GLY A 41 -2.63 2.27 -10.90
C GLY A 41 -2.08 1.33 -9.81
N PRO A 42 -2.45 0.04 -9.85
CA PRO A 42 -1.92 -0.96 -8.93
C PRO A 42 -0.42 -1.23 -9.19
N PRO A 43 0.35 -1.64 -8.17
CA PRO A 43 1.74 -2.06 -8.37
C PRO A 43 1.84 -3.23 -9.34
N ARG A 44 2.87 -3.22 -10.19
CA ARG A 44 3.10 -4.33 -11.12
C ARG A 44 3.34 -5.63 -10.36
N GLY A 45 2.67 -6.70 -10.79
CA GLY A 45 2.81 -8.04 -10.21
C GLY A 45 1.97 -8.28 -8.95
N TRP A 46 1.18 -7.29 -8.52
CA TRP A 46 0.30 -7.41 -7.37
C TRP A 46 -1.15 -7.59 -7.80
N PHE A 47 -1.87 -8.47 -7.10
CA PHE A 47 -3.31 -8.37 -6.99
C PHE A 47 -3.60 -7.34 -5.91
N ALA A 48 -4.22 -6.22 -6.30
CA ALA A 48 -4.39 -5.08 -5.41
C ALA A 48 -5.82 -4.52 -5.52
N GLY A 49 -6.34 -4.01 -4.39
CA GLY A 49 -7.73 -3.60 -4.25
C GLY A 49 -8.62 -4.79 -3.90
N GLY A 50 -9.03 -4.87 -2.63
CA GLY A 50 -10.01 -5.84 -2.15
C GLY A 50 -11.42 -5.27 -2.18
N GLU A 51 -12.41 -6.05 -1.76
CA GLU A 51 -13.79 -5.56 -1.65
C GLU A 51 -13.84 -4.32 -0.75
N GLY A 52 -14.31 -3.20 -1.30
CA GLY A 52 -14.37 -1.92 -0.59
C GLY A 52 -13.03 -1.20 -0.42
N TYR A 53 -11.95 -1.62 -1.09
CA TYR A 53 -10.66 -0.91 -1.09
C TYR A 53 -10.06 -0.75 -2.48
N GLU A 54 -9.47 0.41 -2.74
CA GLU A 54 -8.63 0.69 -3.90
C GLU A 54 -7.15 0.77 -3.50
N ALA A 55 -6.29 0.41 -4.43
CA ALA A 55 -4.84 0.38 -4.25
C ALA A 55 -4.19 1.11 -5.44
N ALA A 56 -3.39 2.14 -5.15
CA ALA A 56 -2.78 2.99 -6.18
C ALA A 56 -1.35 3.39 -5.82
N LEU A 57 -0.48 3.46 -6.83
CA LEU A 57 0.86 4.03 -6.70
C LEU A 57 0.80 5.56 -6.65
N VAL A 58 1.46 6.14 -5.66
CA VAL A 58 1.51 7.59 -5.42
C VAL A 58 2.92 8.02 -5.00
N SER A 59 3.20 9.33 -5.04
CA SER A 59 4.51 9.91 -4.70
C SER A 59 4.45 10.88 -3.51
N ASP A 60 3.30 10.99 -2.83
CA ASP A 60 3.05 12.06 -1.86
C ASP A 60 3.89 11.93 -0.58
N ASN A 61 4.27 10.69 -0.19
CA ASN A 61 5.10 10.45 0.99
C ASN A 61 5.71 9.03 0.99
N PRO A 62 6.71 8.74 0.14
CA PRO A 62 7.32 7.41 0.11
C PRO A 62 8.19 7.17 1.35
N HIS A 63 8.07 5.98 1.94
CA HIS A 63 8.97 5.55 3.02
C HIS A 63 10.42 5.38 2.54
N GLY A 64 10.60 5.03 1.26
CA GLY A 64 11.91 5.07 0.60
C GLY A 64 11.88 4.68 -0.87
N GLY A 65 12.49 5.50 -1.72
CA GLY A 65 12.36 5.42 -3.17
C GLY A 65 11.52 6.59 -3.70
N GLU A 66 10.91 6.44 -4.86
CA GLU A 66 10.12 7.51 -5.50
C GLU A 66 8.61 7.32 -5.31
N GLN A 67 8.15 6.09 -5.07
CA GLN A 67 6.75 5.74 -5.03
C GLN A 67 6.37 5.00 -3.73
N CYS A 68 5.08 5.03 -3.41
CA CYS A 68 4.50 4.21 -2.36
C CYS A 68 3.07 3.76 -2.73
N LEU A 69 2.60 2.73 -2.02
CA LEU A 69 1.24 2.23 -2.17
C LEU A 69 0.28 3.03 -1.27
N ARG A 70 -0.75 3.63 -1.87
CA ARG A 70 -1.92 4.15 -1.16
C ARG A 70 -3.04 3.13 -1.20
N LEU A 71 -3.59 2.81 -0.03
CA LEU A 71 -4.79 2.01 0.15
C LEU A 71 -5.91 2.91 0.67
N THR A 72 -6.98 3.03 -0.09
CA THR A 72 -8.14 3.86 0.28
C THR A 72 -9.38 2.98 0.37
N ALA A 73 -10.23 3.19 1.37
CA ALA A 73 -11.54 2.55 1.37
C ALA A 73 -12.43 3.21 0.30
N VAL A 74 -12.98 2.41 -0.61
CA VAL A 74 -14.00 2.88 -1.55
C VAL A 74 -15.30 2.97 -0.76
N SER A 75 -15.71 4.19 -0.43
CA SER A 75 -16.98 4.40 0.25
C SER A 75 -18.11 3.97 -0.70
N SER A 76 -18.63 2.76 -0.51
CA SER A 76 -19.83 2.28 -1.16
C SER A 76 -21.04 3.00 -0.57
N LEU A 77 -21.18 4.28 -0.89
CA LEU A 77 -22.44 5.00 -0.78
C LEU A 77 -23.34 4.57 -1.95
N ALA A 78 -23.59 3.27 -2.10
CA ALA A 78 -24.79 2.84 -2.77
C ALA A 78 -25.91 3.06 -1.75
N PRO A 79 -26.82 4.02 -1.95
CA PRO A 79 -28.05 4.02 -1.15
C PRO A 79 -28.67 2.65 -1.34
N SER A 80 -28.83 1.92 -0.23
CA SER A 80 -29.73 0.78 -0.15
C SER A 80 -31.12 1.30 -0.47
N ALA A 81 -31.41 1.46 -1.77
CA ALA A 81 -32.74 1.68 -2.26
C ALA A 81 -33.48 0.38 -2.00
N SER A 82 -34.07 0.29 -0.79
CA SER A 82 -35.13 -0.67 -0.53
C SER A 82 -36.10 -0.58 -1.70
N PRO A 83 -36.39 -1.68 -2.42
CA PRO A 83 -37.40 -1.65 -3.45
C PRO A 83 -38.69 -1.12 -2.80
N PRO A 84 -39.37 -0.13 -3.39
CA PRO A 84 -40.71 0.21 -2.92
C PRO A 84 -41.51 -1.09 -3.03
N MET A 85 -41.92 -1.63 -1.89
CA MET A 85 -42.84 -2.76 -1.84
C MET A 85 -44.04 -2.33 -2.67
N ALA A 86 -44.12 -2.86 -3.89
CA ALA A 86 -45.23 -2.62 -4.78
C ALA A 86 -46.46 -3.16 -4.06
N PHE A 87 -47.27 -2.24 -3.54
CA PHE A 87 -48.57 -2.55 -2.98
C PHE A 87 -49.41 -3.14 -4.11
N LEU A 88 -49.46 -4.47 -4.16
CA LEU A 88 -50.42 -5.20 -4.97
C LEU A 88 -51.79 -4.95 -4.33
N SER A 89 -52.52 -3.94 -4.80
CA SER A 89 -53.95 -3.81 -4.51
C SER A 89 -54.72 -4.85 -5.33
N PRO A 90 -55.36 -5.86 -4.71
CA PRO A 90 -56.28 -6.72 -5.43
C PRO A 90 -57.57 -5.95 -5.71
N THR A 91 -57.80 -5.60 -6.97
CA THR A 91 -59.12 -5.15 -7.44
C THR A 91 -60.09 -6.34 -7.41
N LEU A 92 -61.05 -6.30 -6.48
CA LEU A 92 -62.17 -7.24 -6.41
C LEU A 92 -63.11 -7.06 -7.62
N PRO A 93 -63.44 -8.12 -8.39
CA PRO A 93 -64.49 -8.05 -9.39
C PRO A 93 -65.87 -8.04 -8.70
N ALA A 94 -66.69 -7.05 -9.06
CA ALA A 94 -68.07 -6.93 -8.62
C ALA A 94 -68.93 -8.03 -9.25
N THR A 95 -69.62 -8.78 -8.41
CA THR A 95 -70.64 -9.78 -8.75
C THR A 95 -71.82 -9.13 -9.48
N ARG A 96 -72.32 -9.77 -10.53
CA ARG A 96 -73.65 -9.51 -11.08
C ARG A 96 -74.40 -10.81 -11.28
#